data_AF-A0A151U314-F1
#
_entry.id   AF-A0A151U314-F1
#
_cell.length_a   1.000
_cell.length_b   1.000
_cell.length_c   1.000
_cell.angle_alpha   90.00
_cell.angle_beta   90.00
_cell.angle_gamma   90.00
#
_symmetry.space_group_name_H-M   'P 1'
#
loop_
_entity.id
_entity.type
_entity.pdbx_description
1 polymer ?
#
loop_
_entity_poly.entity_id
_entity_poly.type
_entity_poly.pdbx_seq_one_letter_code
_entity_poly.pdbx_strand_id
1 'polypeptide(L)'
;NLKAKNIITSTLGINEYFRISNCTSAKEMWDTLKITHEGTNDVKRFRRNTLTHEYELFRMNQNESIQDMQKRFTHIINHLASLGKVFPNKDPSYSKNFKKGAPSSKPYSKEKE
;
A
#
# COMPACT_ATOMS: atom_id res chain seq x y z
N ASN A 1 7.64 -30.71 -15.14
CA ASN A 1 6.23 -30.29 -14.95
C ASN A 1 5.57 -31.05 -13.80
N LEU A 2 5.35 -32.37 -13.90
CA LEU A 2 4.69 -33.18 -12.86
C LEU A 2 5.28 -33.03 -11.44
N LYS A 3 6.61 -33.16 -11.29
CA LYS A 3 7.29 -32.98 -9.98
C LYS A 3 7.00 -31.61 -9.34
N ALA A 4 7.00 -30.55 -10.14
CA ALA A 4 6.72 -29.20 -9.67
C ALA A 4 5.25 -29.03 -9.26
N LYS A 5 4.31 -29.62 -10.00
CA LYS A 5 2.89 -29.63 -9.62
C LYS A 5 2.70 -30.30 -8.26
N ASN A 6 3.31 -31.48 -8.07
CA ASN A 6 3.19 -32.24 -6.82
C ASN A 6 3.75 -31.47 -5.62
N ILE A 7 4.91 -30.81 -5.78
CA ILE A 7 5.47 -29.94 -4.73
C ILE A 7 4.49 -28.83 -4.39
N ILE A 8 3.98 -28.10 -5.39
CA ILE A 8 3.02 -27.01 -5.17
C ILE A 8 1.77 -27.52 -4.46
N THR A 9 1.15 -28.63 -4.87
CA THR A 9 -0.07 -29.13 -4.23
C THR A 9 0.16 -29.67 -2.82
N SER A 10 1.35 -30.21 -2.53
CA SER A 10 1.64 -30.84 -1.23
C SER A 10 1.66 -29.85 -0.07
N THR A 11 1.88 -28.57 -0.33
CA THR A 11 1.99 -27.53 0.69
C THR A 11 0.72 -26.69 0.85
N LEU A 12 -0.32 -26.94 0.05
CA LEU A 12 -1.51 -26.09 0.01
C LEU A 12 -2.65 -26.62 0.88
N GLY A 13 -3.35 -25.68 1.52
CA GLY A 13 -4.65 -25.96 2.12
C GLY A 13 -5.71 -26.23 1.04
N ILE A 14 -6.82 -26.83 1.46
CA ILE A 14 -7.93 -27.25 0.60
C ILE A 14 -8.44 -26.11 -0.31
N ASN A 15 -8.58 -24.90 0.24
CA ASN A 15 -9.06 -23.74 -0.52
C ASN A 15 -8.11 -23.35 -1.65
N GLU A 16 -6.81 -23.31 -1.39
CA GLU A 16 -5.81 -22.95 -2.40
C GLU A 16 -5.67 -24.04 -3.46
N TYR A 17 -5.77 -25.30 -3.06
CA TYR A 17 -5.80 -26.43 -3.97
C TYR A 17 -6.96 -26.33 -4.98
N PHE A 18 -8.18 -26.05 -4.51
CA PHE A 18 -9.34 -25.89 -5.40
C PHE A 18 -9.19 -24.74 -6.39
N ARG A 19 -8.46 -23.69 -6.03
CA ARG A 19 -8.24 -22.53 -6.89
C ARG A 19 -7.30 -22.82 -8.06
N ILE A 20 -6.41 -23.80 -7.90
CA ILE A 20 -5.43 -24.19 -8.94
C ILE A 20 -5.70 -25.57 -9.55
N SER A 21 -6.79 -26.25 -9.15
CA SER A 21 -7.11 -27.61 -9.56
C SER A 21 -7.28 -27.76 -11.06
N ASN A 22 -7.79 -26.72 -11.72
CA ASN A 22 -7.99 -26.67 -13.17
C ASN A 22 -6.73 -26.23 -13.94
N CYS A 23 -5.64 -25.86 -13.27
CA CYS A 23 -4.42 -25.44 -13.93
C CYS A 23 -3.68 -26.63 -14.57
N THR A 24 -3.30 -26.47 -15.83
CA THR A 24 -2.66 -27.52 -16.62
C THR A 24 -1.18 -27.67 -16.29
N SER A 25 -0.50 -26.56 -15.95
CA SER A 25 0.95 -26.52 -15.71
C SER A 25 1.32 -25.98 -14.33
N ALA A 26 2.49 -26.37 -13.82
CA ALA A 26 3.02 -25.82 -12.57
C ALA A 26 3.22 -24.29 -12.63
N LYS A 27 3.54 -23.74 -13.81
CA LYS A 27 3.64 -22.29 -14.01
C LYS A 27 2.30 -21.60 -13.83
N GLU A 28 1.25 -22.15 -14.44
CA GLU A 28 -0.11 -21.62 -14.31
C GLU A 28 -0.63 -21.70 -12.87
N MET A 29 -0.33 -22.79 -12.17
CA MET A 29 -0.61 -22.93 -10.73
C MET A 29 0.09 -21.82 -9.92
N TRP A 30 1.38 -21.62 -10.15
CA TRP A 30 2.17 -20.60 -9.46
C TRP A 30 1.68 -19.18 -9.78
N ASP A 31 1.42 -18.88 -11.05
CA ASP A 31 0.91 -17.58 -11.49
C ASP A 31 -0.46 -17.30 -10.87
N THR A 32 -1.34 -18.30 -10.76
CA THR A 32 -2.67 -18.18 -10.14
C THR A 32 -2.56 -17.91 -8.63
N LEU A 33 -1.69 -18.63 -7.92
CA LEU A 33 -1.42 -18.37 -6.50
C LEU A 33 -0.86 -16.97 -6.30
N LYS A 34 0.11 -16.57 -7.12
CA LYS A 34 0.72 -15.24 -7.07
C LYS A 34 -0.30 -14.13 -7.29
N ILE A 35 -1.13 -14.24 -8.33
CA ILE A 35 -2.19 -13.26 -8.62
C ILE A 35 -3.19 -13.18 -7.47
N THR A 36 -3.47 -14.29 -6.81
CA THR A 36 -4.43 -14.35 -5.70
C THR A 36 -3.93 -13.61 -4.47
N HIS A 37 -2.71 -13.92 -4.04
CA HIS A 37 -2.19 -13.41 -2.78
C HIS A 37 -1.56 -12.03 -2.92
N GLU A 38 -0.93 -11.75 -4.05
CA GLU A 38 -0.27 -10.48 -4.28
C GLU A 38 -1.09 -9.50 -5.15
N GLY A 39 -2.12 -9.97 -5.84
CA GLY A 39 -2.84 -9.21 -6.86
C GLY A 39 -2.13 -9.19 -8.22
N THR A 40 -2.85 -8.75 -9.25
CA THR A 40 -2.27 -8.54 -10.60
C THR A 40 -1.36 -7.31 -10.62
N ASN A 41 -0.49 -7.23 -11.63
CA ASN A 41 0.35 -6.04 -11.85
C ASN A 41 -0.50 -4.77 -12.01
N ASP A 42 -1.66 -4.86 -12.66
CA ASP A 42 -2.58 -3.74 -12.83
C ASP A 42 -3.18 -3.28 -11.51
N VAL A 43 -3.59 -4.22 -10.65
CA VAL A 43 -4.07 -3.88 -9.30
C VAL A 43 -2.96 -3.23 -8.48
N LYS A 44 -1.72 -3.75 -8.52
CA LYS A 44 -0.57 -3.15 -7.85
C LYS A 44 -0.27 -1.73 -8.38
N ARG A 45 -0.33 -1.53 -9.69
CA ARG A 45 -0.14 -0.22 -10.35
C ARG A 45 -1.22 0.77 -9.96
N PHE A 46 -2.49 0.35 -10.02
CA PHE A 46 -3.63 1.16 -9.63
C PHE A 46 -3.51 1.61 -8.16
N ARG A 47 -3.26 0.67 -7.24
CA ARG A 47 -3.02 0.96 -5.81
C ARG A 47 -1.89 1.97 -5.62
N ARG A 48 -0.78 1.82 -6.34
CA ARG A 48 0.36 2.76 -6.27
C ARG A 48 -0.05 4.16 -6.74
N ASN A 49 -0.82 4.26 -7.82
CA ASN A 49 -1.28 5.53 -8.35
C ASN A 49 -2.24 6.22 -7.37
N THR A 50 -3.21 5.49 -6.84
CA THR A 50 -4.17 6.01 -5.83
C THR A 50 -3.44 6.54 -4.60
N LEU A 51 -2.53 5.73 -4.02
CA LEU A 51 -1.76 6.15 -2.85
C LEU A 51 -0.82 7.33 -3.14
N THR A 52 -0.23 7.39 -4.36
CA THR A 52 0.60 8.53 -4.77
C THR A 52 -0.24 9.80 -4.84
N HIS A 53 -1.45 9.71 -5.37
CA HIS A 53 -2.37 10.84 -5.42
C HIS A 53 -2.81 11.29 -4.03
N GLU A 54 -3.18 10.36 -3.14
CA GLU A 54 -3.49 10.65 -1.74
C GLU A 54 -2.32 11.31 -1.02
N TYR A 55 -1.10 10.85 -1.29
CA TYR A 55 0.13 11.41 -0.73
C TYR A 55 0.38 12.85 -1.22
N GLU A 56 0.19 13.13 -2.51
CA GLU A 56 0.38 14.46 -3.11
C GLU A 56 -0.66 15.47 -2.63
N LEU A 57 -1.90 15.01 -2.42
CA LEU A 57 -3.01 15.79 -1.92
C LEU A 57 -3.14 15.75 -0.39
N PHE A 58 -2.22 15.11 0.30
CA PHE A 58 -2.34 14.86 1.74
C PHE A 58 -2.47 16.17 2.52
N ARG A 59 -3.57 16.30 3.26
CA ARG A 59 -3.80 17.39 4.21
C ARG A 59 -4.42 16.87 5.50
N MET A 60 -4.18 17.58 6.59
CA MET A 60 -4.90 17.37 7.85
C MET A 60 -6.36 17.77 7.67
N ASN A 61 -7.26 16.95 8.19
CA ASN A 61 -8.69 17.25 8.16
C ASN A 61 -9.06 18.22 9.29
N GLN A 62 -10.16 18.95 9.14
CA GLN A 62 -10.55 20.04 10.05
C GLN A 62 -10.78 19.59 11.52
N ASN A 63 -11.19 18.34 11.73
CA ASN A 63 -11.50 17.78 13.06
C ASN A 63 -10.58 16.59 13.41
N GLU A 64 -9.43 16.50 12.76
CA GLU A 64 -8.48 15.41 12.99
C GLU A 64 -7.44 15.81 14.04
N SER A 65 -6.99 14.85 14.85
CA SER A 65 -5.88 15.09 15.78
C SER A 65 -4.52 15.00 15.04
N ILE A 66 -3.48 15.66 15.55
CA ILE A 66 -2.13 15.56 14.97
C ILE A 66 -1.66 14.09 14.93
N GLN A 67 -2.01 13.30 15.95
CA GLN A 67 -1.65 11.87 16.01
C GLN A 67 -2.35 11.07 14.91
N ASP A 68 -3.63 11.33 14.65
CA ASP A 68 -4.37 10.61 13.61
C ASP A 68 -3.90 11.01 12.21
N MET A 69 -3.56 12.29 12.01
CA MET A 69 -2.91 12.76 10.80
C MET A 69 -1.58 12.03 10.57
N GLN A 70 -0.73 11.93 11.59
CA GLN A 70 0.54 11.20 11.52
C GLN A 70 0.34 9.72 11.20
N LYS A 71 -0.66 9.07 11.79
CA LYS A 71 -1.01 7.67 11.48
C LYS A 71 -1.39 7.51 10.01
N ARG A 72 -2.28 8.36 9.47
CA ARG A 72 -2.67 8.30 8.05
C ARG A 72 -1.48 8.52 7.12
N PHE A 73 -0.64 9.51 7.42
CA PHE A 73 0.56 9.79 6.63
C PHE A 73 1.51 8.59 6.62
N THR A 74 1.78 8.01 7.79
CA THR A 74 2.64 6.82 7.94
C THR A 74 2.06 5.62 7.20
N HIS A 75 0.74 5.43 7.26
CA HIS A 75 0.04 4.38 6.53
C HIS A 75 0.29 4.50 5.02
N ILE A 76 0.07 5.67 4.44
CA ILE A 76 0.29 5.93 3.01
C ILE A 76 1.73 5.63 2.60
N ILE A 77 2.72 6.11 3.38
CA ILE A 77 4.15 5.88 3.11
C ILE A 77 4.49 4.39 3.18
N ASN A 78 4.04 3.67 4.21
CA ASN A 78 4.34 2.25 4.38
C ASN A 78 3.72 1.41 3.24
N HIS A 79 2.50 1.77 2.81
CA HIS A 79 1.87 1.10 1.68
C HIS A 79 2.57 1.40 0.35
N LEU A 80 3.02 2.63 0.12
CA LEU A 80 3.84 2.95 -1.05
C LEU A 80 5.18 2.20 -1.02
N ALA A 81 5.80 2.07 0.16
CA ALA A 81 7.05 1.33 0.36
C ALA A 81 6.90 -0.17 0.07
N SER A 82 5.85 -0.82 0.58
CA SER A 82 5.56 -2.22 0.26
C SER A 82 5.26 -2.47 -1.23
N LEU A 83 4.82 -1.44 -1.96
CA LEU A 83 4.66 -1.47 -3.41
C LEU A 83 5.94 -1.08 -4.18
N GLY A 84 7.07 -0.94 -3.50
CA GLY A 84 8.39 -0.71 -4.10
C GLY A 84 8.77 0.76 -4.32
N LYS A 85 8.02 1.74 -3.78
CA LYS A 85 8.51 3.14 -3.74
C LYS A 85 9.46 3.34 -2.58
N VAL A 86 10.70 3.76 -2.87
CA VAL A 86 11.67 4.12 -1.83
C VAL A 86 11.54 5.60 -1.53
N PHE A 87 11.31 5.94 -0.25
CA PHE A 87 11.41 7.31 0.25
C PHE A 87 12.71 7.40 1.06
N PRO A 88 13.82 7.89 0.48
CA PRO A 88 15.01 8.11 1.28
C PRO A 88 14.68 9.06 2.44
N ASN A 89 15.22 8.82 3.63
CA ASN A 89 14.99 9.64 4.84
C ASN A 89 15.35 11.14 4.68
N LYS A 90 15.88 11.55 3.52
CA LYS A 90 16.22 12.91 3.14
C LYS A 90 15.50 13.37 1.87
N ASP A 91 14.48 12.65 1.39
CA ASP A 91 13.72 13.06 0.22
C ASP A 91 13.00 14.39 0.53
N PRO A 92 13.27 15.47 -0.23
CA PRO A 92 12.58 16.74 -0.05
C PRO A 92 11.06 16.59 -0.14
N SER A 93 10.54 15.62 -0.89
CA SER A 93 9.11 15.36 -1.01
C SER A 93 8.47 14.90 0.30
N TYR A 94 9.17 14.07 1.09
CA TYR A 94 8.71 13.58 2.39
C TYR A 94 8.44 14.73 3.36
N SER A 95 9.46 15.58 3.59
CA SER A 95 9.35 16.72 4.49
C SER A 95 8.40 17.79 3.96
N LYS A 96 8.35 18.00 2.64
CA LYS A 96 7.44 18.95 1.99
C LYS A 96 5.98 18.56 2.17
N ASN A 97 5.62 17.30 1.93
CA ASN A 97 4.23 16.86 2.01
C ASN A 97 3.75 16.72 3.46
N PHE A 98 4.63 16.31 4.38
CA PHE A 98 4.33 16.36 5.81
C PHE A 98 4.06 17.80 6.29
N LYS A 99 4.93 18.76 5.92
CA LYS A 99 4.74 20.18 6.29
C LYS A 99 3.54 20.84 5.61
N LYS A 100 3.20 20.45 4.38
CA LYS A 100 1.98 20.91 3.69
C LYS A 100 0.70 20.39 4.35
N GLY A 101 0.75 19.17 4.89
CA GLY A 101 -0.38 18.55 5.55
C GLY A 101 -0.57 19.02 6.98
N ALA A 102 0.47 19.55 7.63
CA ALA A 102 0.39 20.13 8.96
C ALA A 102 -0.56 21.35 8.98
N PRO A 103 -1.27 21.59 10.10
CA PRO A 103 -2.15 22.73 10.21
C PRO A 103 -1.32 24.00 10.02
N SER A 104 -1.76 24.90 9.14
CA SER A 104 -1.13 26.21 9.05
C SER A 104 -1.24 26.82 10.44
N SER A 105 -0.11 27.15 11.07
CA SER A 105 -0.10 28.05 12.21
C SER A 105 -0.63 29.40 11.73
N LYS A 106 -1.96 29.55 11.67
CA LYS A 106 -2.52 30.88 11.92
C LYS A 106 -2.12 31.18 13.37
N PRO A 107 -1.41 32.29 13.64
CA PRO A 107 -1.22 32.67 15.02
C PRO A 107 -2.61 32.75 15.62
N TYR A 108 -2.78 32.18 16.81
CA TYR A 108 -3.94 32.43 17.64
C TYR A 108 -4.04 33.97 17.80
N SER A 109 -4.82 34.60 16.93
CA SER A 109 -5.15 36.01 17.03
C SER A 109 -6.08 36.17 18.22
N LYS A 110 -5.64 37.06 19.12
CA LYS A 110 -6.36 37.63 20.26
C LYS A 110 -7.88 37.69 20.11
N GLU A 111 -8.57 37.27 21.16
CA GLU A 111 -9.85 37.77 21.70
C GLU A 111 -10.22 36.77 22.82
N LYS A 112 -10.41 37.13 24.09
CA LYS A 112 -11.16 38.28 24.58
C LYS A 112 -10.61 38.80 25.90
N GLU A 113 -10.63 40.13 25.97
CA GLU A 113 -10.72 40.95 27.17
C GLU A 113 -11.96 40.60 28.01
#